data_AF-A0A1Q3S4L0-F1
#
_entry.id   AF-A0A1Q3S4L0-F1
#
_cell.length_a   1.000
_cell.length_b   1.000
_cell.length_c   1.000
_cell.angle_alpha   90.00
_cell.angle_beta   90.00
_cell.angle_gamma   90.00
#
_symmetry.space_group_name_H-M   'P 1'
#
loop_
_entity.id
_entity.type
_entity.pdbx_description
1 polymer ?
#
loop_
_entity_poly.entity_id
_entity_poly.type
_entity_poly.pdbx_seq_one_letter_code
_entity_poly.pdbx_strand_id
1 'polypeptide(L)'
;MANIKEAYTAVIDFNKTIITITSTVLAALISYLVFQDYNLSFQNLISPLVLLISLIFSFFGIGLAIPAINTDTSRIWAVRHSNIGASIMLIGIFCIGFIQPKEKLSIDKVLLKIETSIKRVEPSLTQKNCKSFELIDDNYIIFYSQDSLHRRVVYSLDKDNIVSLQREKK
;
A
#
# COMPACT_ATOMS: atom_id res chain seq x y z
N MET A 1 -28.58 -38.89 -3.88
CA MET A 1 -29.19 -37.55 -3.69
C MET A 1 -28.41 -36.88 -2.57
N ALA A 2 -27.73 -35.77 -2.83
CA ALA A 2 -27.03 -35.03 -1.78
C ALA A 2 -28.07 -34.42 -0.83
N ASN A 3 -27.85 -34.57 0.48
CA ASN A 3 -28.76 -34.03 1.50
C ASN A 3 -28.70 -32.48 1.44
N ILE A 4 -29.85 -31.81 1.42
CA ILE A 4 -29.95 -30.34 1.43
C ILE A 4 -29.12 -29.76 2.58
N LYS A 5 -29.18 -30.40 3.75
CA LYS A 5 -28.39 -30.03 4.92
C LYS A 5 -26.88 -30.08 4.67
N GLU A 6 -26.38 -31.12 4.00
CA GLU A 6 -24.95 -31.24 3.67
C GLU A 6 -24.52 -30.17 2.67
N ALA A 7 -25.33 -29.92 1.64
CA ALA A 7 -25.04 -28.90 0.63
C ALA A 7 -24.94 -27.49 1.25
N TYR A 8 -25.88 -27.11 2.12
CA TYR A 8 -25.85 -25.79 2.77
C TYR A 8 -24.81 -25.70 3.89
N THR A 9 -24.43 -26.82 4.52
CA THR A 9 -23.29 -26.84 5.45
C THR A 9 -21.99 -26.52 4.70
N ALA A 10 -21.78 -27.14 3.52
CA ALA A 10 -20.63 -26.83 2.67
C ALA A 10 -20.62 -25.36 2.20
N VAL A 11 -21.79 -24.77 1.92
CA VAL A 11 -21.92 -23.34 1.60
C VAL A 11 -21.46 -22.46 2.78
N ILE A 12 -21.83 -22.81 4.01
CA ILE A 12 -21.40 -22.08 5.21
C ILE A 12 -19.88 -22.16 5.36
N ASP A 13 -19.30 -23.35 5.24
CA ASP A 13 -17.86 -23.54 5.42
C ASP A 13 -17.04 -22.86 4.32
N PHE A 14 -17.55 -22.85 3.08
CA PHE A 14 -16.96 -22.07 2.00
C PHE A 14 -16.96 -20.57 2.30
N ASN A 15 -18.06 -20.00 2.79
CA ASN A 15 -18.10 -18.59 3.17
C ASN A 15 -17.20 -18.25 4.35
N LYS A 16 -17.09 -19.14 5.36
CA LYS A 16 -16.11 -18.95 6.45
C LYS A 16 -14.68 -18.88 5.90
N THR A 17 -14.36 -19.70 4.91
CA THR A 17 -13.06 -19.69 4.23
C THR A 17 -12.82 -18.37 3.51
N ILE A 18 -13.81 -17.88 2.73
CA ILE A 18 -13.74 -16.56 2.08
C ILE A 18 -13.52 -15.46 3.11
N ILE A 19 -14.30 -15.44 4.19
CA ILE A 19 -14.16 -14.44 5.26
C ILE A 19 -12.75 -14.46 5.84
N THR A 20 -12.22 -15.65 6.15
CA THR A 20 -10.89 -15.81 6.74
C THR A 20 -9.80 -15.26 5.83
N ILE A 21 -9.81 -15.65 4.54
CA ILE A 21 -8.83 -15.19 3.55
C ILE A 21 -8.95 -13.68 3.36
N THR A 22 -10.16 -13.18 3.11
CA THR A 22 -10.44 -11.77 2.86
C THR A 22 -10.04 -10.89 4.05
N SER A 23 -10.38 -11.28 5.28
CA SER A 23 -9.98 -10.55 6.49
C SER A 23 -8.46 -10.53 6.68
N THR A 24 -7.77 -11.63 6.39
CA THR A 24 -6.30 -11.71 6.48
C THR A 24 -5.64 -10.76 5.48
N VAL A 25 -6.09 -10.78 4.23
CA VAL A 25 -5.58 -9.90 3.18
C VAL A 25 -5.89 -8.43 3.51
N LEU A 26 -7.11 -8.14 3.97
CA LEU A 26 -7.52 -6.79 4.33
C LEU A 26 -6.67 -6.24 5.49
N ALA A 27 -6.39 -7.05 6.51
CA ALA A 27 -5.51 -6.66 7.61
C ALA A 27 -4.11 -6.31 7.11
N ALA A 28 -3.51 -7.15 6.26
CA ALA A 28 -2.20 -6.90 5.66
C ALA A 28 -2.19 -5.60 4.81
N LEU A 29 -3.24 -5.36 4.03
CA LEU A 29 -3.39 -4.15 3.24
C LEU A 29 -3.52 -2.89 4.10
N ILE A 30 -4.33 -2.95 5.16
CA ILE A 30 -4.46 -1.83 6.10
C ILE A 30 -3.09 -1.53 6.73
N SER A 31 -2.38 -2.55 7.22
CA SER A 31 -1.02 -2.37 7.77
C SER A 31 -0.06 -1.75 6.76
N TYR A 32 -0.11 -2.20 5.51
CA TYR A 32 0.70 -1.62 4.42
C TYR A 32 0.33 -0.15 4.15
N LEU A 33 -0.96 0.19 4.08
CA LEU A 33 -1.41 1.57 3.84
C LEU A 33 -1.04 2.51 5.00
N VAL A 34 -1.10 2.02 6.24
CA VAL A 34 -0.63 2.73 7.43
C VAL A 34 0.87 2.98 7.33
N PHE A 35 1.67 1.97 6.94
CA PHE A 35 3.11 2.11 6.74
C PHE A 35 3.50 3.12 5.65
N GLN A 36 2.59 3.38 4.70
CA GLN A 36 2.76 4.38 3.65
C GLN A 36 2.21 5.77 4.01
N ASP A 37 2.00 6.06 5.29
CA ASP A 37 1.46 7.34 5.77
C ASP A 37 0.17 7.73 5.02
N TYR A 38 -0.78 6.79 4.91
CA TYR A 38 -2.12 7.01 4.35
C TYR A 38 -2.13 7.78 3.03
N ASN A 39 -1.49 7.24 1.97
CA ASN A 39 -1.75 7.74 0.63
C ASN A 39 -3.16 7.31 0.18
N LEU A 40 -4.18 8.09 0.53
CA LEU A 40 -5.60 7.85 0.24
C LEU A 40 -5.96 8.09 -1.23
N SER A 41 -5.12 7.66 -2.16
CA SER A 41 -5.48 7.65 -3.58
C SER A 41 -6.55 6.59 -3.81
N PHE A 42 -7.45 6.85 -4.76
CA PHE A 42 -8.51 5.89 -5.13
C PHE A 42 -7.93 4.52 -5.50
N GLN A 43 -6.77 4.49 -6.16
CA GLN A 43 -6.05 3.27 -6.53
C GLN A 43 -5.63 2.43 -5.31
N ASN A 44 -5.27 3.09 -4.21
CA ASN A 44 -4.84 2.42 -2.98
C ASN A 44 -6.01 1.91 -2.14
N LEU A 45 -7.21 2.47 -2.32
CA LEU A 45 -8.42 2.08 -1.59
C LEU A 45 -9.29 1.07 -2.35
N ILE A 46 -9.10 0.90 -3.66
CA ILE A 46 -9.97 0.05 -4.47
C ILE A 46 -9.96 -1.42 -4.02
N SER A 47 -8.77 -1.97 -3.73
CA SER A 47 -8.64 -3.35 -3.26
C SER A 47 -9.31 -3.55 -1.88
N PRO A 48 -9.01 -2.74 -0.84
CA PRO A 48 -9.71 -2.80 0.44
C PRO A 48 -11.23 -2.72 0.34
N LEU A 49 -11.75 -1.82 -0.50
CA LEU A 49 -13.20 -1.64 -0.69
C LEU A 49 -13.85 -2.87 -1.34
N VAL A 50 -13.23 -3.41 -2.39
CA VAL A 50 -13.74 -4.61 -3.08
C VAL A 50 -13.72 -5.81 -2.13
N LEU A 51 -12.66 -5.97 -1.33
CA LEU A 51 -12.57 -7.02 -0.31
C LEU A 51 -13.66 -6.86 0.77
N LEU A 52 -13.96 -5.63 1.20
CA LEU A 52 -15.07 -5.38 2.13
C LEU A 52 -16.42 -5.82 1.54
N ILE A 53 -16.66 -5.55 0.26
CA ILE A 53 -17.87 -5.99 -0.44
C ILE A 53 -17.94 -7.53 -0.48
N SER A 54 -16.82 -8.21 -0.72
CA SER A 54 -16.77 -9.68 -0.66
C SER A 54 -17.22 -10.23 0.69
N LEU A 55 -16.75 -9.63 1.80
CA LEU A 55 -17.17 -10.02 3.15
C LEU A 55 -18.68 -9.89 3.33
N ILE A 56 -19.28 -8.78 2.88
CA ILE A 56 -20.71 -8.54 2.97
C ILE A 56 -21.48 -9.66 2.27
N PHE A 57 -21.11 -10.00 1.04
CA PHE A 57 -21.75 -11.10 0.29
C PHE A 57 -21.59 -12.45 0.98
N SER A 58 -20.43 -12.73 1.58
CA SER A 58 -20.22 -13.97 2.32
C SER A 58 -21.03 -14.06 3.60
N PHE A 59 -21.20 -12.96 4.34
CA PHE A 59 -22.10 -12.93 5.50
C PHE A 59 -23.56 -13.15 5.10
N PHE A 60 -24.02 -12.55 3.98
CA PHE A 60 -25.36 -12.84 3.44
C PHE A 60 -25.50 -14.30 3.00
N GLY A 61 -24.47 -14.88 2.38
CA GLY A 61 -24.44 -16.30 2.01
C GLY A 61 -24.68 -17.22 3.21
N ILE A 62 -23.98 -16.96 4.33
CA ILE A 62 -24.19 -17.68 5.59
C ILE A 62 -25.60 -17.43 6.14
N GLY A 63 -26.03 -16.17 6.20
CA GLY A 63 -27.34 -15.79 6.73
C GLY A 63 -28.52 -16.42 5.99
N LEU A 64 -28.36 -16.71 4.69
CA LEU A 64 -29.37 -17.42 3.90
C LEU A 64 -29.24 -18.95 3.96
N ALA A 65 -28.04 -19.48 4.20
CA ALA A 65 -27.81 -20.92 4.32
C ALA A 65 -28.31 -21.51 5.65
N ILE A 66 -28.21 -20.77 6.76
CA ILE A 66 -28.67 -21.24 8.07
C ILE A 66 -30.18 -21.57 8.07
N PRO A 67 -31.09 -20.68 7.59
CA PRO A 67 -32.50 -21.01 7.48
C PRO A 67 -32.78 -22.17 6.50
N ALA A 68 -31.99 -22.32 5.43
CA ALA A 68 -32.15 -23.42 4.48
C ALA A 68 -31.92 -24.78 5.15
N ILE A 69 -30.92 -24.88 6.03
CA ILE A 69 -30.66 -26.06 6.86
C ILE A 69 -31.80 -26.31 7.84
N ASN A 70 -32.26 -25.27 8.54
CA ASN A 70 -33.27 -25.42 9.58
C ASN A 70 -34.67 -25.77 9.05
N THR A 71 -34.98 -25.34 7.82
CA THR A 71 -36.28 -25.57 7.19
C THR A 71 -36.26 -26.73 6.19
N ASP A 72 -35.10 -27.32 5.93
CA ASP A 72 -34.86 -28.34 4.89
C ASP A 72 -35.38 -27.89 3.51
N THR A 73 -35.26 -26.59 3.22
CA THR A 73 -35.71 -25.99 1.95
C THR A 73 -34.54 -25.47 1.14
N SER A 74 -34.64 -25.60 -0.18
CA SER A 74 -33.66 -25.02 -1.10
C SER A 74 -33.76 -23.50 -1.14
N ARG A 75 -32.65 -22.81 -0.88
CA ARG A 75 -32.45 -21.38 -1.06
C ARG A 75 -31.27 -21.12 -1.99
N ILE A 76 -31.52 -21.16 -3.30
CA ILE A 76 -30.51 -20.92 -4.35
C ILE A 76 -29.76 -19.60 -4.14
N TRP A 77 -30.42 -18.59 -3.56
CA TRP A 77 -29.81 -17.31 -3.26
C TRP A 77 -28.59 -17.38 -2.35
N ALA A 78 -28.54 -18.32 -1.40
CA ALA A 78 -27.37 -18.51 -0.53
C ALA A 78 -26.14 -18.92 -1.36
N VAL A 79 -26.32 -19.88 -2.27
CA VAL A 79 -25.25 -20.34 -3.18
C VAL A 79 -24.78 -19.21 -4.10
N ARG A 80 -25.73 -18.44 -4.67
CA ARG A 80 -25.40 -17.29 -5.53
C ARG A 80 -24.58 -16.23 -4.80
N HIS A 81 -24.97 -15.85 -3.58
CA HIS A 81 -24.24 -14.85 -2.80
C HIS A 81 -22.83 -15.33 -2.44
N SER A 82 -22.69 -16.63 -2.13
CA SER A 82 -21.39 -17.24 -1.84
C SER A 82 -20.45 -17.19 -3.04
N ASN A 83 -20.94 -17.55 -4.23
CA ASN A 83 -20.15 -17.51 -5.46
C ASN A 83 -19.80 -16.08 -5.87
N ILE A 84 -20.74 -15.14 -5.73
CA ILE A 84 -20.47 -13.71 -5.96
C ILE A 84 -19.39 -13.21 -4.99
N GLY A 85 -19.51 -13.55 -3.69
CA GLY A 85 -18.51 -13.20 -2.68
C GLY A 85 -17.10 -13.71 -3.04
N ALA A 86 -17.00 -14.96 -3.51
CA ALA A 86 -15.74 -15.55 -3.96
C ALA A 86 -15.13 -14.82 -5.19
N SER A 87 -15.95 -14.51 -6.20
CA SER A 87 -15.50 -13.77 -7.39
C SER A 87 -15.02 -12.37 -7.03
N ILE A 88 -15.75 -11.67 -6.15
CA ILE A 88 -15.37 -10.34 -5.67
C ILE A 88 -14.07 -10.42 -4.85
N MET A 89 -13.87 -11.46 -4.04
CA MET A 89 -12.61 -11.68 -3.32
C MET A 89 -11.42 -11.76 -4.30
N LEU A 90 -11.54 -12.57 -5.35
CA LEU A 90 -10.48 -12.72 -6.35
C LEU A 90 -10.17 -11.39 -7.06
N ILE A 91 -11.20 -10.63 -7.42
CA ILE A 91 -11.02 -9.28 -7.99
C ILE A 91 -10.32 -8.36 -7.00
N GLY A 92 -10.72 -8.38 -5.73
CA GLY A 92 -10.10 -7.57 -4.67
C GLY A 92 -8.62 -7.90 -4.47
N ILE A 93 -8.26 -9.18 -4.51
CA ILE A 93 -6.86 -9.64 -4.45
C ILE A 93 -6.09 -9.19 -5.70
N PHE A 94 -6.67 -9.33 -6.89
CA PHE A 94 -6.02 -8.87 -8.13
C PHE A 94 -5.78 -7.36 -8.11
N CYS A 95 -6.71 -6.59 -7.54
CA CYS A 95 -6.59 -5.15 -7.41
C CYS A 95 -5.39 -4.69 -6.56
N ILE A 96 -4.81 -5.56 -5.73
CA ILE A 96 -3.59 -5.26 -4.95
C ILE A 96 -2.43 -4.90 -5.88
N GLY A 97 -2.35 -5.51 -7.07
CA GLY A 97 -1.30 -5.24 -8.06
C GLY A 97 -1.31 -3.80 -8.61
N PHE A 98 -2.41 -3.07 -8.44
CA PHE A 98 -2.51 -1.67 -8.87
C PHE A 98 -2.16 -0.67 -7.76
N ILE A 99 -1.88 -1.14 -6.55
CA ILE A 99 -1.50 -0.26 -5.44
C ILE A 99 -0.14 0.35 -5.75
N GLN A 100 -0.10 1.69 -5.85
CA GLN A 100 1.13 2.40 -6.08
C GLN A 100 1.82 2.63 -4.74
N PRO A 101 2.96 1.97 -4.47
CA PRO A 101 3.72 2.30 -3.28
C PRO A 101 4.08 3.79 -3.32
N LYS A 102 3.89 4.52 -2.22
CA LYS A 102 4.63 5.76 -2.04
C LYS A 102 6.09 5.41 -2.27
N GLU A 103 6.68 6.06 -3.26
CA GLU A 103 8.13 6.17 -3.33
C GLU A 103 8.54 6.85 -2.03
N LYS A 104 8.80 6.07 -0.97
CA LYS A 104 9.70 6.53 0.09
C LYS A 104 10.96 6.83 -0.68
N LEU A 105 11.15 8.11 -0.97
CA LEU A 105 12.26 8.70 -1.69
C LEU A 105 13.50 7.94 -1.25
N SER A 106 13.89 6.93 -2.03
CA SER A 106 15.10 6.17 -1.75
C SER A 106 16.19 7.22 -1.66
N ILE A 107 17.11 7.09 -0.71
CA ILE A 107 18.19 8.07 -0.51
C ILE A 107 18.85 8.41 -1.86
N ASP A 108 18.98 7.42 -2.76
CA ASP A 108 19.46 7.61 -4.13
C ASP A 108 18.62 8.57 -4.99
N LYS A 109 17.29 8.55 -4.89
CA LYS A 109 16.38 9.49 -5.59
C LYS A 109 16.45 10.88 -4.99
N VAL A 110 16.57 10.99 -3.66
CA VAL A 110 16.81 12.29 -3.00
C VAL A 110 18.14 12.87 -3.47
N LEU A 111 19.22 12.09 -3.41
CA LEU A 111 20.54 12.50 -3.84
C LEU A 111 20.56 12.88 -5.32
N LEU A 112 19.81 12.18 -6.18
CA LEU A 112 19.71 12.50 -7.60
C LEU A 112 18.91 13.77 -7.87
N LYS A 113 17.81 14.01 -7.12
CA LYS A 113 17.07 15.29 -7.16
C LYS A 113 17.94 16.46 -6.69
N ILE A 114 18.70 16.24 -5.62
CA ILE A 114 19.61 17.24 -5.07
C ILE A 114 20.77 17.50 -6.04
N GLU A 115 21.38 16.47 -6.62
CA GLU A 115 22.40 16.62 -7.67
C GLU A 115 21.87 17.41 -8.87
N THR A 116 20.65 17.13 -9.32
CA THR A 116 20.02 17.85 -10.43
C THR A 116 19.79 19.32 -10.09
N SER A 117 19.39 19.61 -8.86
CA SER A 117 19.20 20.98 -8.36
C SER A 117 20.53 21.71 -8.19
N ILE A 118 21.55 21.03 -7.68
CA ILE A 118 22.89 21.60 -7.46
C ILE A 118 23.59 21.83 -8.79
N LYS A 119 23.46 20.96 -9.80
CA LYS A 119 24.08 21.16 -11.13
C LYS A 119 23.76 22.51 -11.77
N ARG A 120 22.60 23.10 -11.45
CA ARG A 120 22.20 24.43 -11.94
C ARG A 120 23.00 25.57 -11.30
N VAL A 121 23.49 25.37 -10.08
CA VAL A 121 24.20 26.39 -9.29
C VAL A 121 25.70 26.11 -9.26
N GLU A 122 26.09 24.84 -9.20
CA GLU A 122 27.47 24.38 -9.09
C GLU A 122 27.68 23.00 -9.72
N PRO A 123 28.11 22.94 -11.00
CA PRO A 123 28.19 21.69 -11.77
C PRO A 123 29.16 20.64 -11.23
N SER A 124 30.11 21.05 -10.38
CA SER A 124 31.19 20.19 -9.88
C SER A 124 30.78 19.31 -8.69
N LEU A 125 29.64 19.61 -8.07
CA LEU A 125 29.10 18.83 -6.96
C LEU A 125 28.22 17.70 -7.52
N THR A 126 28.65 16.46 -7.30
CA THR A 126 27.99 15.24 -7.78
C THR A 126 27.85 14.24 -6.64
N GLN A 127 26.98 13.24 -6.79
CA GLN A 127 26.80 12.17 -5.80
C GLN A 127 28.13 11.49 -5.42
N LYS A 128 29.09 11.40 -6.35
CA LYS A 128 30.40 10.78 -6.12
C LYS A 128 31.28 11.53 -5.11
N ASN A 129 31.04 12.83 -4.93
CA ASN A 129 31.83 13.70 -4.06
C ASN A 129 31.12 13.99 -2.72
N CYS A 130 29.96 13.34 -2.50
CA CYS A 130 29.23 13.39 -1.23
C CYS A 130 29.98 12.54 -0.19
N LYS A 131 30.30 13.13 0.96
CA LYS A 131 30.93 12.41 2.08
C LYS A 131 29.92 11.94 3.10
N SER A 132 28.95 12.79 3.42
CA SER A 132 27.91 12.50 4.39
C SER A 132 26.66 13.30 4.07
N PHE A 133 25.54 12.77 4.53
CA PHE A 133 24.26 13.45 4.53
C PHE A 133 23.59 13.23 5.87
N GLU A 134 22.90 14.26 6.34
CA GLU A 134 22.11 14.22 7.56
C GLU A 134 20.73 14.77 7.24
N LEU A 135 19.70 14.12 7.78
CA LEU A 135 18.34 14.64 7.75
C LEU A 135 18.08 15.31 9.09
N ILE A 136 17.91 16.63 9.09
CA ILE A 136 17.54 17.41 10.27
C ILE A 136 16.21 18.09 9.95
N ASP A 137 15.18 17.71 10.70
CA ASP A 137 13.79 18.05 10.44
C ASP A 137 13.40 17.68 9.00
N ASP A 138 13.01 18.66 8.18
CA ASP A 138 12.63 18.48 6.76
C ASP A 138 13.73 18.93 5.78
N ASN A 139 14.98 19.06 6.26
CA ASN A 139 16.10 19.49 5.44
C ASN A 139 17.18 18.42 5.35
N TYR A 140 17.61 18.12 4.13
CA TYR A 140 18.82 17.35 3.86
C TYR A 140 20.03 18.28 3.91
N ILE A 141 20.93 18.00 4.84
CA ILE A 141 22.23 18.66 4.95
C ILE A 141 23.26 17.71 4.34
N ILE A 142 23.87 18.12 3.24
CA ILE A 142 24.83 17.30 2.51
C ILE A 142 26.20 17.96 2.54
N PHE A 143 27.20 17.17 2.89
CA PHE A 143 28.59 17.59 2.94
C PHE A 143 29.35 17.01 1.75
N TYR A 144 29.84 17.90 0.90
CA TYR A 144 30.68 17.55 -0.24
C TYR A 144 32.14 17.89 0.06
N SER A 145 33.04 17.07 -0.50
CA SER A 145 34.48 17.33 -0.45
C SER A 145 35.05 17.23 -1.86
N GLN A 146 35.63 18.33 -2.34
CA GLN A 146 36.23 18.41 -3.66
C GLN A 146 37.50 19.25 -3.59
N ASP A 147 38.62 18.72 -4.10
CA ASP A 147 39.87 19.46 -4.31
C ASP A 147 40.25 20.38 -3.12
N SER A 148 40.22 19.83 -1.90
CA SER A 148 40.49 20.50 -0.61
C SER A 148 39.45 21.53 -0.10
N LEU A 149 38.34 21.73 -0.82
CA LEU A 149 37.19 22.52 -0.39
C LEU A 149 36.11 21.63 0.23
N HIS A 150 35.59 22.06 1.38
CA HIS A 150 34.42 21.47 2.03
C HIS A 150 33.20 22.35 1.76
N ARG A 151 32.11 21.74 1.29
CA ARG A 151 30.87 22.46 1.03
C ARG A 151 29.71 21.80 1.73
N ARG A 152 28.88 22.64 2.34
CA ARG A 152 27.64 22.24 2.97
C ARG A 152 26.49 22.76 2.13
N VAL A 153 25.62 21.84 1.69
CA VAL A 153 24.40 22.16 0.96
C VAL A 153 23.21 21.80 1.84
N VAL A 154 22.31 22.76 2.04
CA VAL A 154 21.04 22.53 2.72
C VAL A 154 19.93 22.53 1.67
N TYR A 155 19.28 21.38 1.52
CA TYR A 155 18.16 21.19 0.61
C TYR A 155 16.88 20.99 1.41
N SER A 156 15.86 21.80 1.14
CA SER A 156 14.56 21.71 1.81
C SER A 156 13.62 20.81 1.05
N LEU A 157 13.07 19.80 1.73
CA LEU A 157 12.05 18.93 1.16
C LEU A 157 10.73 19.67 0.93
N ASP A 158 10.37 20.59 1.84
CA ASP A 158 9.15 21.40 1.74
C ASP A 158 9.18 22.34 0.52
N LYS A 159 10.32 22.98 0.27
CA LYS A 159 10.49 23.95 -0.83
C LYS A 159 11.00 23.34 -2.13
N ASP A 160 11.33 22.05 -2.13
CA ASP A 160 11.95 21.28 -3.23
C ASP A 160 13.16 22.00 -3.87
N ASN A 161 13.94 22.75 -3.07
CA ASN A 161 15.05 23.58 -3.56
C ASN A 161 16.23 23.69 -2.58
N ILE A 162 17.36 24.18 -3.09
CA ILE A 162 18.54 24.50 -2.28
C ILE A 162 18.26 25.79 -1.51
N VAL A 163 18.29 25.71 -0.18
CA VAL A 163 18.07 26.85 0.71
C VAL A 163 19.37 27.55 1.04
N SER A 164 20.47 26.80 1.17
CA SER A 164 21.78 27.40 1.39
C SER A 164 22.93 26.56 0.83
N LEU A 165 23.98 27.25 0.43
CA LEU A 165 25.25 26.67 0.00
C LEU A 165 26.37 27.42 0.71
N GLN A 166 27.09 26.75 1.59
CA GLN A 166 28.15 27.32 2.41
C GLN A 166 29.49 26.68 2.08
N ARG A 167 30.54 27.50 2.03
CA ARG A 167 31.92 27.03 1.99
C ARG A 167 32.44 26.93 3.41
N GLU A 168 32.81 25.72 3.83
CA GLU A 168 33.48 25.53 5.11
C GLU A 168 34.99 25.66 4.88
N LYS A 169 35.60 26.59 5.62
CA LYS A 169 37.05 26.60 5.78
C LYS A 169 37.40 25.57 6.84
N LYS A 170 38.46 24.82 6.53
CA LYS A 170 39.06 23.78 7.37
C LYS A 170 39.36 24.30 8.78
#